data_AF-A0ABD3XAZ7-F1
#
_entry.id   AF-A0ABD3XAZ7-F1
#
_cell.length_a   1.000
_cell.length_b   1.000
_cell.length_c   1.000
_cell.angle_alpha   90.00
_cell.angle_beta   90.00
_cell.angle_gamma   90.00
#
_symmetry.space_group_name_H-M   'P 1'
#
loop_
_entity.id
_entity.type
_entity.pdbx_description
1 polymer ?
#
loop_
_entity_poly.entity_id
_entity_poly.type
_entity_poly.pdbx_seq_one_letter_code
_entity_poly.pdbx_strand_id
1 'polypeptide(L)'
;MSKMLDVADNNDVQCSLKFKRTEYNDTPSPVYDDCACGSGVPPNTQAVISTWCFSPSGQECNWYADCLEKRRRCEGTDSAYAITFADKFCNLYKDHYQRFSQIGQNWIYAVRKCLQVVLVPILRPGVNITCDGIKQMAFSSHADCYISPYPGAPSVCNISITDFYYMFWTIKSAFKDAFDASVEGANDVYNRCCGYKHLINMIKIELNALDDLAGAVADAMGSKLRWTDAGVMWFAYSNSSTSSDTVPVYVLITGKSTYNLNNIQGTNVNLTAVNERVMKAVQDGVLSFSSIGKASEPIYVKQMKECIDFACLKTTNNVTAPEKVVTKNSASEQMGHCLQITYSILLILIILAL
;
A
#
# COMPACT_ATOMS: atom_id res chain seq x y z
N MET A 1 12.35 -25.18 23.11
CA MET A 1 11.94 -26.53 23.53
C MET A 1 10.56 -26.77 22.93
N SER A 2 10.47 -27.76 22.04
CA SER A 2 9.34 -28.06 21.16
C SER A 2 8.12 -28.62 21.92
N LYS A 3 6.90 -28.39 21.43
CA LYS A 3 5.86 -29.44 21.35
C LYS A 3 4.71 -29.06 20.41
N MET A 4 4.49 -29.97 19.46
CA MET A 4 3.40 -30.10 18.51
C MET A 4 2.03 -30.14 19.22
N LEU A 5 0.99 -29.65 18.55
CA LEU A 5 -0.39 -30.03 18.84
C LEU A 5 -0.95 -30.73 17.59
N ASP A 6 -0.83 -32.05 17.61
CA ASP A 6 -1.77 -32.93 16.92
C ASP A 6 -3.12 -32.83 17.62
N VAL A 7 -4.19 -32.50 16.89
CA VAL A 7 -5.54 -32.89 17.29
C VAL A 7 -6.26 -33.42 16.06
N ALA A 8 -6.69 -34.66 16.21
CA ALA A 8 -7.32 -35.51 15.23
C ALA A 8 -8.75 -35.10 14.90
N ASP A 9 -9.16 -35.57 13.72
CA ASP A 9 -10.47 -35.57 13.09
C ASP A 9 -11.65 -35.92 14.04
N ASN A 10 -12.74 -35.15 13.91
CA ASN A 10 -14.07 -35.58 13.46
C ASN A 10 -15.20 -34.76 14.09
N ASN A 11 -16.16 -34.42 13.23
CA ASN A 11 -17.54 -34.03 13.51
C ASN A 11 -17.77 -32.69 14.23
N ASP A 12 -17.98 -31.68 13.38
CA ASP A 12 -18.88 -30.54 13.49
C ASP A 12 -19.71 -30.45 14.79
N VAL A 13 -19.17 -29.80 15.83
CA VAL A 13 -20.00 -29.08 16.80
C VAL A 13 -19.27 -27.89 17.42
N GLN A 14 -19.98 -26.78 17.58
CA GLN A 14 -19.44 -25.52 18.10
C GLN A 14 -18.99 -25.60 19.55
N CYS A 15 -17.75 -25.19 19.83
CA CYS A 15 -17.29 -24.85 21.18
C CYS A 15 -16.66 -23.45 21.20
N SER A 16 -17.32 -22.50 21.84
CA SER A 16 -16.75 -21.21 22.21
C SER A 16 -15.90 -21.36 23.48
N LEU A 17 -14.58 -21.36 23.35
CA LEU A 17 -13.65 -21.38 24.49
C LEU A 17 -13.60 -19.98 25.15
N LYS A 18 -14.13 -19.86 26.37
CA LYS A 18 -13.77 -18.77 27.30
C LYS A 18 -12.52 -19.22 28.06
N PHE A 19 -11.36 -18.70 27.69
CA PHE A 19 -10.15 -18.90 28.50
C PHE A 19 -10.16 -17.95 29.69
N LYS A 20 -10.29 -18.51 30.91
CA LYS A 20 -9.92 -17.82 32.15
C LYS A 20 -8.42 -18.09 32.38
N ARG A 21 -7.61 -17.03 32.45
CA ARG A 21 -6.18 -17.12 32.79
C ARG A 21 -6.07 -17.66 34.23
N THR A 22 -5.43 -18.81 34.43
CA THR A 22 -5.05 -19.28 35.77
C THR A 22 -3.54 -19.18 35.94
N GLU A 23 -3.16 -18.64 37.09
CA GLU A 23 -1.78 -18.45 37.53
C GLU A 23 -1.10 -19.79 37.85
N TYR A 24 0.23 -19.70 37.87
CA TYR A 24 1.22 -20.73 38.13
C TYR A 24 0.97 -21.43 39.49
N ASN A 25 1.02 -22.77 39.46
CA ASN A 25 0.86 -23.75 40.55
C ASN A 25 -0.58 -24.19 40.87
N ASP A 26 -1.05 -25.22 40.15
CA ASP A 26 -1.85 -26.28 40.75
C ASP A 26 -1.81 -27.56 39.89
N THR A 27 -1.88 -28.70 40.55
CA THR A 27 -1.81 -30.07 40.00
C THR A 27 -2.80 -30.35 38.87
N PRO A 28 -2.54 -31.30 37.95
CA PRO A 28 -3.43 -31.61 36.84
C PRO A 28 -4.77 -32.16 37.37
N SER A 29 -5.79 -31.31 37.42
CA SER A 29 -7.16 -31.74 37.69
C SER A 29 -7.75 -32.44 36.46
N PRO A 30 -8.68 -33.41 36.65
CA PRO A 30 -9.38 -34.01 35.52
C PRO A 30 -10.19 -32.94 34.77
N VAL A 31 -10.19 -33.03 33.45
CA VAL A 31 -11.05 -32.22 32.59
C VAL A 31 -12.50 -32.54 32.95
N TYR A 32 -13.22 -31.58 33.53
CA TYR A 32 -14.65 -31.73 33.83
C TYR A 32 -15.49 -31.73 32.54
N ASP A 33 -16.61 -32.46 32.57
CA ASP A 33 -17.57 -32.76 31.49
C ASP A 33 -18.31 -31.54 30.88
N ASP A 34 -17.74 -30.33 30.97
CA ASP A 34 -18.35 -29.10 30.46
C ASP A 34 -18.30 -28.98 28.91
N CYS A 35 -17.81 -30.01 28.22
CA CYS A 35 -17.84 -30.16 26.77
C CYS A 35 -19.00 -31.06 26.33
N ALA A 36 -20.24 -30.66 26.60
CA ALA A 36 -21.43 -31.33 26.06
C ALA A 36 -22.18 -30.40 25.09
N CYS A 37 -22.33 -30.85 23.85
CA CYS A 37 -23.13 -30.17 22.84
C CYS A 37 -24.61 -30.49 23.03
N GLY A 38 -25.40 -29.51 23.44
CA GLY A 38 -26.85 -29.66 23.61
C GLY A 38 -27.58 -29.62 22.25
N SER A 39 -28.31 -30.68 21.93
CA SER A 39 -29.26 -30.74 20.81
C SER A 39 -30.46 -29.82 21.10
N GLY A 40 -30.46 -28.60 20.58
CA GLY A 40 -31.65 -27.74 20.76
C GLY A 40 -31.56 -26.26 20.39
N VAL A 41 -30.43 -25.76 19.86
CA VAL A 41 -30.38 -24.37 19.41
C VAL A 41 -30.74 -24.31 17.93
N PRO A 42 -31.77 -23.54 17.51
CA PRO A 42 -32.08 -23.37 16.10
C PRO A 42 -30.85 -22.82 15.37
N PRO A 43 -30.51 -23.34 14.17
CA PRO A 43 -29.29 -22.95 13.49
C PRO A 43 -29.37 -21.46 13.15
N ASN A 44 -28.50 -20.67 13.80
CA ASN A 44 -28.21 -19.32 13.35
C ASN A 44 -27.83 -19.44 11.85
N THR A 45 -28.52 -18.68 10.99
CA THR A 45 -28.47 -18.75 9.51
C THR A 45 -27.13 -18.29 8.91
N GLN A 46 -26.02 -18.61 9.56
CA GLN A 46 -24.69 -18.35 9.06
C GLN A 46 -24.23 -19.55 8.23
N ALA A 47 -23.63 -19.30 7.07
CA ALA A 47 -23.15 -20.34 6.19
C ALA A 47 -22.18 -21.30 6.91
N VAL A 48 -22.39 -22.61 6.73
CA VAL A 48 -21.48 -23.65 7.20
C VAL A 48 -20.19 -23.55 6.37
N ILE A 49 -19.06 -23.34 7.06
CA ILE A 49 -17.72 -23.25 6.48
C ILE A 49 -16.87 -24.45 6.95
N SER A 50 -15.87 -24.83 6.15
CA SER A 50 -15.05 -26.02 6.45
C SER A 50 -14.12 -25.80 7.64
N THR A 51 -13.70 -26.88 8.31
CA THR A 51 -12.79 -26.83 9.47
C THR A 51 -11.41 -26.25 9.12
N TRP A 52 -10.92 -26.46 7.89
CA TRP A 52 -9.64 -25.89 7.45
C TRP A 52 -9.64 -24.35 7.42
N CYS A 53 -10.82 -23.71 7.38
CA CYS A 53 -10.95 -22.27 7.45
C CYS A 53 -10.39 -21.67 8.75
N PHE A 54 -10.36 -22.46 9.84
CA PHE A 54 -9.86 -22.01 11.14
C PHE A 54 -8.36 -22.24 11.35
N SER A 55 -7.68 -22.88 10.39
CA SER A 55 -6.23 -23.11 10.41
C SER A 55 -5.62 -22.92 9.02
N PRO A 56 -5.65 -21.69 8.47
CA PRO A 56 -5.13 -21.42 7.14
C PRO A 56 -3.63 -21.71 7.03
N SER A 57 -3.24 -22.36 5.93
CA SER A 57 -1.84 -22.66 5.64
C SER A 57 -1.05 -21.44 5.15
N GLY A 58 -1.73 -20.41 4.63
CA GLY A 58 -1.11 -19.30 3.90
C GLY A 58 -0.86 -19.58 2.42
N GLN A 59 -0.94 -20.84 1.97
CA GLN A 59 -0.70 -21.23 0.57
C GLN A 59 -1.97 -21.25 -0.28
N GLU A 60 -3.12 -21.47 0.35
CA GLU A 60 -4.41 -21.58 -0.31
C GLU A 60 -5.09 -20.22 -0.40
N CYS A 61 -5.10 -19.64 -1.60
CA CYS A 61 -5.72 -18.33 -1.84
C CYS A 61 -7.24 -18.40 -1.84
N ASN A 62 -7.81 -19.52 -2.26
CA ASN A 62 -9.25 -19.78 -2.20
C ASN A 62 -9.81 -19.71 -0.76
N TRP A 63 -8.97 -19.69 0.29
CA TRP A 63 -9.43 -19.37 1.66
C TRP A 63 -10.24 -18.08 1.72
N TYR A 64 -9.87 -17.06 0.95
CA TYR A 64 -10.63 -15.82 0.93
C TYR A 64 -12.06 -16.01 0.40
N ALA A 65 -12.25 -16.80 -0.65
CA ALA A 65 -13.57 -17.10 -1.22
C ALA A 65 -14.35 -18.15 -0.39
N ASP A 66 -13.71 -19.28 -0.12
CA ASP A 66 -14.35 -20.47 0.46
C ASP A 66 -14.59 -20.35 1.97
N CYS A 67 -13.87 -19.45 2.65
CA CYS A 67 -13.97 -19.24 4.09
C CYS A 67 -14.47 -17.84 4.43
N LEU A 68 -13.73 -16.80 4.07
CA LEU A 68 -14.04 -15.44 4.50
C LEU A 68 -15.31 -14.89 3.83
N GLU A 69 -15.37 -14.91 2.51
CA GLU A 69 -16.52 -14.43 1.75
C GLU A 69 -17.75 -15.33 1.96
N LYS A 70 -17.54 -16.65 2.00
CA LYS A 70 -18.63 -17.60 2.31
C LYS A 70 -19.25 -17.33 3.69
N ARG A 71 -18.44 -16.98 4.68
CA ARG A 71 -18.91 -16.66 6.03
C ARG A 71 -19.62 -15.31 6.09
N ARG A 72 -19.05 -14.30 5.43
CA ARG A 72 -19.56 -12.93 5.38
C ARG A 72 -19.47 -12.42 3.96
N ARG A 73 -20.61 -12.47 3.27
CA ARG A 73 -20.72 -11.99 1.88
C ARG A 73 -20.66 -10.48 1.85
N CYS A 74 -19.61 -9.96 1.23
CA CYS A 74 -19.36 -8.55 0.97
C CYS A 74 -19.27 -8.23 -0.53
N GLU A 75 -19.35 -9.24 -1.41
CA GLU A 75 -19.43 -9.08 -2.86
C GLU A 75 -20.52 -8.07 -3.27
N GLY A 76 -20.19 -7.22 -4.26
CA GLY A 76 -21.09 -6.16 -4.72
C GLY A 76 -21.10 -4.89 -3.86
N THR A 77 -20.25 -4.83 -2.83
CA THR A 77 -20.01 -3.60 -2.05
C THR A 77 -18.62 -3.02 -2.33
N ASP A 78 -18.42 -1.75 -2.01
CA ASP A 78 -17.09 -1.09 -2.04
C ASP A 78 -16.10 -1.66 -0.99
N SER A 79 -16.58 -2.59 -0.16
CA SER A 79 -15.84 -3.27 0.89
C SER A 79 -15.69 -4.78 0.67
N ALA A 80 -15.79 -5.23 -0.58
CA ALA A 80 -15.54 -6.61 -1.03
C ALA A 80 -14.05 -7.04 -0.94
N TYR A 81 -13.37 -6.76 0.19
CA TYR A 81 -11.93 -6.95 0.39
C TYR A 81 -11.44 -8.37 0.05
N ALA A 82 -12.18 -9.40 0.49
CA ALA A 82 -11.78 -10.79 0.36
C ALA A 82 -11.53 -11.17 -1.11
N ILE A 83 -12.44 -10.77 -2.00
CA ILE A 83 -12.40 -11.16 -3.41
C ILE A 83 -11.65 -10.14 -4.26
N THR A 84 -11.98 -8.85 -4.15
CA THR A 84 -11.47 -7.83 -5.07
C THR A 84 -10.01 -7.47 -4.82
N PHE A 85 -9.53 -7.70 -3.58
CA PHE A 85 -8.16 -7.38 -3.17
C PHE A 85 -7.38 -8.64 -2.77
N ALA A 86 -7.82 -9.33 -1.71
CA ALA A 86 -6.99 -10.32 -1.04
C ALA A 86 -6.77 -11.58 -1.89
N ASP A 87 -7.84 -12.15 -2.47
CA ASP A 87 -7.74 -13.30 -3.37
C ASP A 87 -6.89 -12.96 -4.61
N LYS A 88 -7.18 -11.83 -5.27
CA LYS A 88 -6.43 -11.34 -6.43
C LYS A 88 -4.93 -11.28 -6.17
N PHE A 89 -4.48 -10.56 -5.14
CA PHE A 89 -3.05 -10.41 -4.85
C PHE A 89 -2.43 -11.70 -4.33
N CYS A 90 -3.17 -12.51 -3.57
CA CYS A 90 -2.71 -13.82 -3.15
C CYS A 90 -2.35 -14.69 -4.36
N ASN A 91 -3.26 -14.78 -5.34
CA ASN A 91 -3.05 -15.56 -6.55
C ASN A 91 -1.89 -15.01 -7.38
N LEU A 92 -1.77 -13.68 -7.53
CA LEU A 92 -0.62 -13.08 -8.23
C LEU A 92 0.73 -13.46 -7.61
N TYR A 93 0.85 -13.43 -6.29
CA TYR A 93 2.08 -13.85 -5.60
C TYR A 93 2.30 -15.36 -5.66
N LYS A 94 1.23 -16.16 -5.67
CA LYS A 94 1.30 -17.63 -5.84
C LYS A 94 1.81 -17.98 -7.24
N ASP A 95 1.25 -17.39 -8.28
CA ASP A 95 1.54 -17.69 -9.68
C ASP A 95 2.95 -17.24 -10.08
N HIS A 96 3.48 -16.23 -9.42
CA HIS A 96 4.81 -15.67 -9.68
C HIS A 96 5.81 -15.90 -8.53
N TYR A 97 5.52 -16.85 -7.65
CA TYR A 97 6.34 -17.15 -6.47
C TYR A 97 7.83 -17.38 -6.80
N GLN A 98 8.10 -18.05 -7.94
CA GLN A 98 9.46 -18.36 -8.39
C GLN A 98 10.27 -17.15 -8.87
N ARG A 99 9.66 -15.97 -9.03
CA ARG A 99 10.39 -14.74 -9.36
C ARG A 99 11.13 -14.15 -8.17
N PHE A 100 10.74 -14.54 -6.96
CA PHE A 100 11.31 -14.04 -5.73
C PHE A 100 12.53 -14.86 -5.31
N SER A 101 13.47 -14.23 -4.62
CA SER A 101 14.57 -14.93 -3.94
C SER A 101 14.03 -15.91 -2.90
N GLN A 102 14.86 -16.84 -2.41
CA GLN A 102 14.45 -17.76 -1.34
C GLN A 102 13.97 -17.02 -0.07
N ILE A 103 14.59 -15.88 0.27
CA ILE A 103 14.17 -15.04 1.40
C ILE A 103 12.82 -14.40 1.10
N GLY A 104 12.64 -13.87 -0.11
CA GLY A 104 11.36 -13.29 -0.57
C GLY A 104 10.22 -14.31 -0.61
N GLN A 105 10.50 -15.53 -1.06
CA GLN A 105 9.55 -16.65 -1.06
C GLN A 105 9.10 -17.00 0.37
N ASN A 106 10.05 -17.12 1.30
CA ASN A 106 9.74 -17.39 2.71
C ASN A 106 8.94 -16.23 3.34
N TRP A 107 9.28 -14.98 3.00
CA TRP A 107 8.54 -13.79 3.41
C TRP A 107 7.09 -13.80 2.89
N ILE A 108 6.87 -14.02 1.59
CA ILE A 108 5.54 -14.09 0.98
C ILE A 108 4.67 -15.14 1.67
N TYR A 109 5.21 -16.34 1.88
CA TYR A 109 4.49 -17.40 2.58
C TYR A 109 4.09 -16.97 3.99
N ALA A 110 5.04 -16.38 4.73
CA ALA A 110 4.80 -15.96 6.11
C ALA A 110 3.74 -14.84 6.22
N VAL A 111 3.83 -13.84 5.34
CA VAL A 111 2.86 -12.73 5.26
C VAL A 111 1.47 -13.24 4.93
N ARG A 112 1.33 -14.08 3.89
CA ARG A 112 0.03 -14.62 3.48
C ARG A 112 -0.63 -15.41 4.61
N LYS A 113 0.15 -16.22 5.32
CA LYS A 113 -0.33 -16.95 6.49
C LYS A 113 -0.78 -15.99 7.59
N CYS A 114 0.04 -15.00 7.94
CA CYS A 114 -0.30 -14.01 8.97
C CYS A 114 -1.61 -13.29 8.65
N LEU A 115 -1.78 -12.78 7.42
CA LEU A 115 -2.98 -12.07 6.99
C LEU A 115 -4.25 -12.94 7.09
N GLN A 116 -4.17 -14.22 6.72
CA GLN A 116 -5.30 -15.15 6.87
C GLN A 116 -5.60 -15.45 8.35
N VAL A 117 -4.57 -15.71 9.16
CA VAL A 117 -4.71 -16.03 10.59
C VAL A 117 -5.35 -14.88 11.37
N VAL A 118 -4.98 -13.63 11.09
CA VAL A 118 -5.58 -12.44 11.75
C VAL A 118 -7.09 -12.36 11.52
N LEU A 119 -7.59 -12.89 10.40
CA LEU A 119 -9.00 -12.90 10.03
C LEU A 119 -9.72 -14.20 10.45
N VAL A 120 -9.06 -15.17 11.08
CA VAL A 120 -9.75 -16.35 11.63
C VAL A 120 -10.79 -16.02 12.73
N PRO A 121 -10.56 -15.06 13.65
CA PRO A 121 -11.53 -14.74 14.70
C PRO A 121 -12.92 -14.34 14.16
N ILE A 122 -13.00 -13.66 13.01
CA ILE A 122 -14.29 -13.25 12.41
C ILE A 122 -15.08 -14.41 11.80
N LEU A 123 -14.42 -15.57 11.58
CA LEU A 123 -15.08 -16.78 11.14
C LEU A 123 -15.87 -17.47 12.27
N ARG A 124 -15.61 -17.10 13.53
CA ARG A 124 -16.24 -17.75 14.67
C ARG A 124 -17.74 -17.42 14.76
N PRO A 125 -18.54 -18.36 15.29
CA PRO A 125 -19.95 -18.13 15.62
C PRO A 125 -20.13 -16.92 16.54
N GLY A 126 -21.21 -16.17 16.33
CA GLY A 126 -21.56 -15.02 17.19
C GLY A 126 -20.76 -13.73 16.96
N VAL A 127 -19.68 -13.75 16.17
CA VAL A 127 -18.97 -12.51 15.81
C VAL A 127 -19.78 -11.74 14.76
N ASN A 128 -20.24 -10.55 15.11
CA ASN A 128 -20.94 -9.64 14.21
C ASN A 128 -20.02 -8.48 13.82
N ILE A 129 -19.56 -8.47 12.57
CA ILE A 129 -18.67 -7.44 12.01
C ILE A 129 -19.23 -7.03 10.65
N THR A 130 -19.13 -5.73 10.33
CA THR A 130 -19.55 -5.18 9.03
C THR A 130 -18.49 -5.46 7.96
N CYS A 131 -18.84 -5.36 6.68
CA CYS A 131 -17.87 -5.47 5.59
C CYS A 131 -16.76 -4.41 5.70
N ASP A 132 -17.09 -3.18 6.10
CA ASP A 132 -16.11 -2.13 6.37
C ASP A 132 -15.18 -2.51 7.53
N GLY A 133 -15.72 -3.11 8.60
CA GLY A 133 -14.94 -3.59 9.72
C GLY A 133 -13.97 -4.71 9.32
N ILE A 134 -14.39 -5.61 8.44
CA ILE A 134 -13.51 -6.66 7.87
C ILE A 134 -12.39 -6.01 7.06
N LYS A 135 -12.73 -5.09 6.16
CA LYS A 135 -11.76 -4.35 5.33
C LYS A 135 -10.75 -3.60 6.20
N GLN A 136 -11.22 -2.87 7.21
CA GLN A 136 -10.37 -2.12 8.13
C GLN A 136 -9.45 -3.03 8.94
N MET A 137 -9.97 -4.11 9.53
CA MET A 137 -9.18 -5.10 10.28
C MET A 137 -8.12 -5.75 9.39
N ALA A 138 -8.46 -6.05 8.14
CA ALA A 138 -7.51 -6.62 7.21
C ALA A 138 -6.39 -5.62 6.88
N PHE A 139 -6.72 -4.39 6.46
CA PHE A 139 -5.71 -3.39 6.14
C PHE A 139 -4.83 -3.00 7.32
N SER A 140 -5.38 -2.87 8.53
CA SER A 140 -4.58 -2.54 9.73
C SER A 140 -3.57 -3.62 10.09
N SER A 141 -3.82 -4.88 9.71
CA SER A 141 -2.90 -5.99 9.97
C SER A 141 -1.71 -6.06 9.01
N HIS A 142 -1.73 -5.34 7.87
CA HIS A 142 -0.72 -5.51 6.82
C HIS A 142 0.68 -5.14 7.29
N ALA A 143 0.85 -3.99 7.96
CA ALA A 143 2.17 -3.54 8.36
C ALA A 143 2.83 -4.52 9.34
N ASP A 144 2.09 -4.98 10.36
CA ASP A 144 2.60 -5.96 11.32
C ASP A 144 2.89 -7.31 10.65
N CYS A 145 2.02 -7.79 9.77
CA CYS A 145 2.27 -9.02 9.02
C CYS A 145 3.46 -8.88 8.05
N TYR A 146 3.76 -7.70 7.52
CA TYR A 146 4.89 -7.47 6.61
C TYR A 146 6.21 -7.40 7.37
N ILE A 147 6.20 -6.79 8.56
CA ILE A 147 7.40 -6.55 9.37
C ILE A 147 7.74 -7.77 10.22
N SER A 148 6.75 -8.40 10.85
CA SER A 148 6.94 -9.52 11.77
C SER A 148 5.77 -10.51 11.72
N PRO A 149 5.62 -11.27 10.62
CA PRO A 149 4.50 -12.20 10.47
C PRO A 149 4.43 -13.28 11.56
N TYR A 150 5.57 -13.79 12.03
CA TYR A 150 5.70 -14.64 13.23
C TYR A 150 7.18 -14.76 13.65
N PRO A 151 7.49 -15.24 14.87
CA PRO A 151 8.88 -15.40 15.33
C PRO A 151 9.72 -16.27 14.38
N GLY A 152 10.83 -15.72 13.88
CA GLY A 152 11.74 -16.39 12.95
C GLY A 152 11.34 -16.30 11.47
N ALA A 153 10.21 -15.69 11.12
CA ALA A 153 9.92 -15.33 9.74
C ALA A 153 10.81 -14.17 9.27
N PRO A 154 11.17 -14.12 7.97
CA PRO A 154 11.81 -12.93 7.40
C PRO A 154 10.91 -11.69 7.55
N SER A 155 11.53 -10.52 7.73
CA SER A 155 10.87 -9.23 7.65
C SER A 155 10.95 -8.66 6.25
N VAL A 156 9.97 -7.83 5.86
CA VAL A 156 10.09 -6.99 4.65
C VAL A 156 11.37 -6.17 4.69
N CYS A 157 11.81 -5.71 5.87
CA CYS A 157 13.07 -4.95 6.03
C CYS A 157 14.33 -5.75 5.67
N ASN A 158 14.24 -7.07 5.50
CA ASN A 158 15.36 -7.96 5.23
C ASN A 158 15.29 -8.64 3.85
N ILE A 159 14.26 -8.38 3.04
CA ILE A 159 14.20 -8.92 1.67
C ILE A 159 15.12 -8.14 0.73
N SER A 160 15.46 -8.75 -0.41
CA SER A 160 16.27 -8.06 -1.42
C SER A 160 15.51 -6.89 -2.06
N ILE A 161 16.23 -5.90 -2.60
CA ILE A 161 15.60 -4.79 -3.32
C ILE A 161 14.74 -5.26 -4.50
N THR A 162 15.18 -6.32 -5.19
CA THR A 162 14.43 -6.89 -6.32
C THR A 162 13.10 -7.47 -5.85
N ASP A 163 13.09 -8.20 -4.73
CA ASP A 163 11.86 -8.73 -4.13
C ASP A 163 10.92 -7.60 -3.69
N PHE A 164 11.47 -6.56 -3.05
CA PHE A 164 10.71 -5.37 -2.67
C PHE A 164 10.08 -4.69 -3.89
N TYR A 165 10.80 -4.60 -5.00
CA TYR A 165 10.28 -4.03 -6.24
C TYR A 165 9.14 -4.85 -6.83
N TYR A 166 9.28 -6.18 -6.90
CA TYR A 166 8.18 -7.04 -7.34
C TYR A 166 6.94 -6.82 -6.48
N MET A 167 7.09 -6.73 -5.16
CA MET A 167 6.00 -6.46 -4.23
C MET A 167 5.38 -5.07 -4.49
N PHE A 168 6.17 -4.00 -4.37
CA PHE A 168 5.68 -2.61 -4.45
C PHE A 168 4.99 -2.34 -5.78
N TRP A 169 5.61 -2.71 -6.90
CA TRP A 169 5.07 -2.42 -8.23
C TRP A 169 3.88 -3.29 -8.60
N THR A 170 3.73 -4.47 -7.98
CA THR A 170 2.54 -5.31 -8.14
C THR A 170 1.33 -4.71 -7.44
N ILE A 171 1.50 -4.26 -6.19
CA ILE A 171 0.40 -3.66 -5.41
C ILE A 171 0.15 -2.20 -5.75
N LYS A 172 1.03 -1.55 -6.52
CA LYS A 172 0.87 -0.15 -6.95
C LYS A 172 -0.50 0.13 -7.60
N SER A 173 -1.06 -0.84 -8.34
CA SER A 173 -2.40 -0.68 -8.91
C SER A 173 -3.50 -0.56 -7.85
N ALA A 174 -3.33 -1.21 -6.70
CA ALA A 174 -4.24 -1.14 -5.55
C ALA A 174 -4.19 0.22 -4.85
N PHE A 175 -3.10 0.97 -5.01
CA PHE A 175 -2.99 2.32 -4.46
C PHE A 175 -3.96 3.30 -5.15
N LYS A 176 -4.53 3.01 -6.32
CA LYS A 176 -5.53 3.90 -6.93
C LYS A 176 -6.92 3.80 -6.26
N ASP A 177 -7.29 2.59 -5.83
CA ASP A 177 -8.63 2.30 -5.30
C ASP A 177 -8.68 2.29 -3.76
N ALA A 178 -7.50 2.24 -3.11
CA ALA A 178 -7.32 2.24 -1.66
C ALA A 178 -6.13 3.13 -1.24
N PHE A 179 -6.00 4.30 -1.90
CA PHE A 179 -4.85 5.20 -1.80
C PHE A 179 -4.45 5.51 -0.36
N ASP A 180 -5.37 6.01 0.46
CA ASP A 180 -5.04 6.47 1.82
C ASP A 180 -4.56 5.32 2.70
N ALA A 181 -5.32 4.22 2.80
CA ALA A 181 -4.97 3.06 3.64
C ALA A 181 -3.71 2.33 3.16
N SER A 182 -3.46 2.28 1.85
CA SER A 182 -2.29 1.59 1.29
C SER A 182 -1.02 2.44 1.38
N VAL A 183 -1.15 3.76 1.25
CA VAL A 183 -0.05 4.72 1.44
C VAL A 183 0.32 4.79 2.92
N GLU A 184 -0.66 4.82 3.84
CA GLU A 184 -0.41 4.72 5.29
C GLU A 184 0.31 3.42 5.65
N GLY A 185 -0.17 2.27 5.15
CA GLY A 185 0.48 0.97 5.38
C GLY A 185 1.91 0.90 4.82
N ALA A 186 2.14 1.45 3.62
CA ALA A 186 3.48 1.51 3.03
C ALA A 186 4.42 2.47 3.79
N ASN A 187 3.88 3.60 4.27
CA ASN A 187 4.63 4.56 5.09
C ASN A 187 4.97 4.00 6.48
N ASP A 188 4.07 3.25 7.13
CA ASP A 188 4.37 2.58 8.40
C ASP A 188 5.49 1.55 8.23
N VAL A 189 5.43 0.74 7.16
CA VAL A 189 6.50 -0.20 6.81
C VAL A 189 7.83 0.51 6.57
N TYR A 190 7.82 1.60 5.80
CA TYR A 190 9.02 2.39 5.53
C TYR A 190 9.64 2.98 6.80
N ASN A 191 8.84 3.60 7.68
CA ASN A 191 9.32 4.22 8.91
C ASN A 191 9.83 3.20 9.94
N ARG A 192 9.27 1.99 9.95
CA ARG A 192 9.68 0.91 10.87
C ARG A 192 10.90 0.13 10.38
N CYS A 193 11.24 0.22 9.09
CA CYS A 193 12.47 -0.35 8.56
C CYS A 193 13.63 0.66 8.61
N CYS A 194 14.44 0.61 9.66
CA CYS A 194 15.65 1.43 9.75
C CYS A 194 16.63 1.18 8.59
N GLY A 195 16.84 2.18 7.73
CA GLY A 195 18.03 2.24 6.86
C GLY A 195 17.93 1.51 5.52
N TYR A 196 16.79 1.56 4.84
CA TYR A 196 16.71 1.16 3.43
C TYR A 196 17.71 1.94 2.56
N LYS A 197 18.79 1.26 2.14
CA LYS A 197 19.90 1.82 1.35
C LYS A 197 20.07 1.03 0.05
N HIS A 198 19.07 1.06 -0.82
CA HIS A 198 19.18 0.39 -2.11
C HIS A 198 19.13 1.37 -3.28
N LEU A 199 19.81 0.98 -4.35
CA LEU A 199 19.89 1.70 -5.62
C LEU A 199 18.53 1.64 -6.31
N ILE A 200 17.98 2.80 -6.63
CA ILE A 200 16.66 2.96 -7.26
C ILE A 200 16.85 3.92 -8.43
N ASN A 201 16.23 3.64 -9.59
CA ASN A 201 16.09 4.64 -10.64
C ASN A 201 15.03 5.66 -10.21
N MET A 202 15.49 6.66 -9.46
CA MET A 202 14.66 7.73 -8.94
C MET A 202 15.12 9.06 -9.50
N ILE A 203 14.15 9.88 -9.84
CA ILE A 203 14.37 11.24 -10.29
C ILE A 203 13.83 12.18 -9.22
N LYS A 204 14.68 13.06 -8.68
CA LYS A 204 14.23 14.19 -7.86
C LYS A 204 14.03 15.40 -8.74
N ILE A 205 12.86 16.03 -8.63
CA ILE A 205 12.46 17.19 -9.43
C ILE A 205 12.06 18.32 -8.49
N GLU A 206 12.54 19.52 -8.76
CA GLU A 206 12.18 20.72 -7.98
C GLU A 206 11.17 21.55 -8.77
N LEU A 207 9.99 21.79 -8.18
CA LEU A 207 8.83 22.42 -8.82
C LEU A 207 8.40 23.69 -8.09
N ASN A 208 7.74 24.63 -8.76
CA ASN A 208 7.07 25.79 -8.13
C ASN A 208 5.62 25.47 -7.67
N ALA A 209 5.42 24.40 -6.91
CA ALA A 209 4.07 23.89 -6.60
C ALA A 209 3.91 23.58 -5.10
N LEU A 210 2.72 23.10 -4.72
CA LEU A 210 2.43 22.49 -3.42
C LEU A 210 2.80 20.99 -3.39
N ASP A 211 2.93 20.43 -2.19
CA ASP A 211 3.35 19.05 -1.90
C ASP A 211 2.35 17.98 -2.35
N ASP A 212 1.05 18.29 -2.34
CA ASP A 212 -0.05 17.41 -2.75
C ASP A 212 -0.12 17.10 -4.26
N LEU A 213 0.71 17.77 -5.07
CA LEU A 213 0.69 17.66 -6.54
C LEU A 213 1.65 16.60 -7.10
N ALA A 214 2.44 15.93 -6.26
CA ALA A 214 3.49 14.98 -6.69
C ALA A 214 2.98 13.92 -7.69
N GLY A 215 1.85 13.27 -7.37
CA GLY A 215 1.24 12.25 -8.25
C GLY A 215 0.75 12.83 -9.58
N ALA A 216 0.04 13.95 -9.53
CA ALA A 216 -0.52 14.61 -10.72
C ALA A 216 0.58 15.14 -11.66
N VAL A 217 1.68 15.65 -11.10
CA VAL A 217 2.86 16.06 -11.89
C VAL A 217 3.51 14.87 -12.58
N ALA A 218 3.70 13.76 -11.86
CA ALA A 218 4.28 12.56 -12.46
C ALA A 218 3.38 11.97 -13.57
N ASP A 219 2.06 12.02 -13.42
CA ASP A 219 1.11 11.63 -14.46
C ASP A 219 1.20 12.57 -15.68
N ALA A 220 1.28 13.88 -15.46
CA ALA A 220 1.44 14.86 -16.53
C ALA A 220 2.77 14.69 -17.29
N MET A 221 3.86 14.40 -16.56
CA MET A 221 5.15 14.03 -17.16
C MET A 221 5.04 12.74 -17.98
N GLY A 222 4.39 11.71 -17.43
CA GLY A 222 4.19 10.44 -18.11
C GLY A 222 3.41 10.57 -19.40
N SER A 223 2.39 11.43 -19.42
CA SER A 223 1.65 11.77 -20.63
C SER A 223 2.54 12.49 -21.65
N LYS A 224 3.23 13.56 -21.24
CA LYS A 224 4.07 14.39 -22.13
C LYS A 224 5.26 13.63 -22.73
N LEU A 225 5.83 12.69 -21.96
CA LEU A 225 6.97 11.86 -22.35
C LEU A 225 6.58 10.48 -22.87
N ARG A 226 5.27 10.20 -23.02
CA ARG A 226 4.72 8.94 -23.54
C ARG A 226 5.25 7.71 -22.80
N TRP A 227 5.30 7.78 -21.47
CA TRP A 227 5.80 6.69 -20.62
C TRP A 227 4.98 5.40 -20.76
N THR A 228 3.65 5.51 -20.86
CA THR A 228 2.78 4.34 -21.08
C THR A 228 3.13 3.60 -22.37
N ASP A 229 3.34 4.32 -23.47
CA ASP A 229 3.71 3.75 -24.77
C ASP A 229 5.08 3.07 -24.70
N ALA A 230 5.99 3.62 -23.88
CA ALA A 230 7.32 3.05 -23.63
C ALA A 230 7.31 1.90 -22.61
N GLY A 231 6.15 1.51 -22.07
CA GLY A 231 6.04 0.46 -21.05
C GLY A 231 6.60 0.86 -19.68
N VAL A 232 6.74 2.16 -19.40
CA VAL A 232 7.24 2.70 -18.13
C VAL A 232 6.09 2.77 -17.11
N MET A 233 6.39 2.43 -15.86
CA MET A 233 5.56 2.72 -14.71
C MET A 233 6.26 3.70 -13.79
N TRP A 234 5.49 4.56 -13.14
CA TRP A 234 6.01 5.58 -12.25
C TRP A 234 5.23 5.66 -10.94
N PHE A 235 5.84 6.16 -9.88
CA PHE A 235 5.20 6.53 -8.63
C PHE A 235 5.88 7.79 -8.12
N ALA A 236 5.12 8.72 -7.55
CA ALA A 236 5.69 9.96 -7.05
C ALA A 236 5.18 10.34 -5.68
N TYR A 237 6.07 10.93 -4.89
CA TYR A 237 5.78 11.45 -3.55
C TYR A 237 6.58 12.73 -3.29
N SER A 238 6.14 13.50 -2.31
CA SER A 238 6.86 14.65 -1.76
C SER A 238 7.17 14.37 -0.28
N ASN A 239 8.24 14.99 0.23
CA ASN A 239 8.62 14.93 1.66
C ASN A 239 8.78 16.34 2.26
N SER A 240 8.29 17.39 1.60
CA SER A 240 8.40 18.74 2.14
C SER A 240 7.18 19.10 2.98
N SER A 241 7.39 19.24 4.29
CA SER A 241 6.50 19.94 5.22
C SER A 241 6.78 21.45 5.28
N THR A 242 7.60 21.98 4.37
CA THR A 242 8.16 23.33 4.44
C THR A 242 7.58 24.26 3.38
N SER A 243 7.17 25.45 3.82
CA SER A 243 6.68 26.58 3.02
C SER A 243 7.77 27.23 2.14
N SER A 244 8.47 26.46 1.32
CA SER A 244 9.42 26.99 0.33
C SER A 244 8.74 27.21 -1.02
N ASP A 245 9.21 28.21 -1.79
CA ASP A 245 8.81 28.49 -3.19
C ASP A 245 9.15 27.34 -4.18
N THR A 246 9.73 26.27 -3.66
CA THR A 246 10.04 25.06 -4.39
C THR A 246 9.69 23.82 -3.58
N VAL A 247 9.03 22.86 -4.23
CA VAL A 247 8.71 21.56 -3.65
C VAL A 247 9.53 20.47 -4.36
N PRO A 248 10.29 19.66 -3.61
CA PRO A 248 10.96 18.49 -4.14
C PRO A 248 9.98 17.33 -4.31
N VAL A 249 9.77 16.90 -5.56
CA VAL A 249 9.03 15.70 -5.91
C VAL A 249 9.98 14.60 -6.30
N TYR A 250 9.81 13.43 -5.69
CA TYR A 250 10.56 12.22 -5.98
C TYR A 250 9.72 11.33 -6.87
N VAL A 251 10.25 10.99 -8.05
CA VAL A 251 9.58 10.14 -9.04
C VAL A 251 10.39 8.87 -9.20
N LEU A 252 9.85 7.74 -8.74
CA LEU A 252 10.37 6.42 -9.06
C LEU A 252 9.88 6.01 -10.44
N ILE A 253 10.77 5.52 -11.30
CA ILE A 253 10.39 4.96 -12.60
C ILE A 253 10.93 3.55 -12.79
N THR A 254 10.16 2.70 -13.46
CA THR A 254 10.57 1.34 -13.77
C THR A 254 9.88 0.78 -15.01
N GLY A 255 10.33 -0.39 -15.48
CA GLY A 255 9.69 -1.13 -16.57
C GLY A 255 8.50 -1.98 -16.08
N LYS A 256 7.37 -1.89 -16.78
CA LYS A 256 6.14 -2.66 -16.48
C LYS A 256 6.39 -4.17 -16.53
N SER A 257 6.96 -4.66 -17.64
CA SER A 257 7.26 -6.08 -17.88
C SER A 257 8.27 -6.67 -16.87
N THR A 258 9.13 -5.83 -16.31
CA THR A 258 10.15 -6.24 -15.35
C THR A 258 9.54 -6.51 -13.98
N TYR A 259 8.81 -5.55 -13.38
CA TYR A 259 8.44 -5.63 -11.96
C TYR A 259 6.95 -5.73 -11.66
N ASN A 260 6.07 -5.49 -12.64
CA ASN A 260 4.63 -5.60 -12.41
C ASN A 260 4.14 -7.02 -12.69
N LEU A 261 3.88 -7.79 -11.63
CA LEU A 261 3.37 -9.15 -11.78
C LEU A 261 1.98 -9.21 -12.43
N ASN A 262 1.19 -8.14 -12.40
CA ASN A 262 -0.08 -8.07 -13.13
C ASN A 262 0.10 -8.00 -14.66
N ASN A 263 1.30 -7.64 -15.14
CA ASN A 263 1.55 -7.42 -16.56
C ASN A 263 3.03 -7.65 -16.89
N ILE A 264 3.38 -8.93 -16.96
CA ILE A 264 4.74 -9.41 -17.26
C ILE A 264 5.01 -9.43 -18.77
N GLN A 265 3.97 -9.30 -19.59
CA GLN A 265 4.06 -9.28 -21.05
C GLN A 265 4.61 -7.93 -21.52
N GLY A 266 5.62 -7.94 -22.39
CA GLY A 266 6.15 -6.72 -23.01
C GLY A 266 7.67 -6.72 -23.16
N THR A 267 8.19 -5.68 -23.79
CA THR A 267 9.63 -5.48 -23.98
C THR A 267 10.28 -4.90 -22.72
N ASN A 268 11.55 -5.26 -22.48
CA ASN A 268 12.33 -4.63 -21.43
C ASN A 268 12.51 -3.14 -21.72
N VAL A 269 12.35 -2.32 -20.69
CA VAL A 269 12.50 -0.86 -20.78
C VAL A 269 13.96 -0.50 -20.51
N ASN A 270 14.58 0.24 -21.42
CA ASN A 270 15.88 0.86 -21.17
C ASN A 270 15.67 2.14 -20.32
N LEU A 271 15.80 2.02 -19.00
CA LEU A 271 15.58 3.11 -18.07
C LEU A 271 16.60 4.24 -18.22
N THR A 272 17.84 3.95 -18.63
CA THR A 272 18.84 4.98 -18.94
C THR A 272 18.35 5.90 -20.07
N ALA A 273 17.84 5.32 -21.16
CA ALA A 273 17.26 6.09 -22.27
C ALA A 273 15.96 6.82 -21.89
N VAL A 274 15.25 6.37 -20.85
CA VAL A 274 14.12 7.13 -20.29
C VAL A 274 14.63 8.32 -19.50
N ASN A 275 15.61 8.13 -18.61
CA ASN A 275 16.21 9.21 -17.82
C ASN A 275 16.82 10.30 -18.72
N GLU A 276 17.54 9.92 -19.77
CA GLU A 276 18.07 10.86 -20.77
C GLU A 276 16.99 11.71 -21.44
N ARG A 277 15.84 11.10 -21.77
CA ARG A 277 14.69 11.83 -22.33
C ARG A 277 14.07 12.81 -21.33
N VAL A 278 13.96 12.44 -20.06
CA VAL A 278 13.48 13.36 -19.02
C VAL A 278 14.46 14.51 -18.85
N MET A 279 15.76 14.23 -18.75
CA MET A 279 16.80 15.25 -18.61
C MET A 279 16.77 16.26 -19.75
N LYS A 280 16.70 15.77 -20.98
CA LYS A 280 16.57 16.62 -22.16
C LYS A 280 15.30 17.47 -22.13
N ALA A 281 14.15 16.89 -21.76
CA ALA A 281 12.90 17.64 -21.65
C ALA A 281 12.94 18.74 -20.56
N VAL A 282 13.73 18.55 -19.49
CA VAL A 282 13.99 19.60 -18.49
C VAL A 282 14.87 20.70 -19.08
N GLN A 283 15.98 20.34 -19.71
CA GLN A 283 16.91 21.29 -20.34
C GLN A 283 16.25 22.12 -21.45
N ASP A 284 15.33 21.51 -22.19
CA ASP A 284 14.57 22.17 -23.27
C ASP A 284 13.38 22.99 -22.74
N GLY A 285 13.12 23.00 -21.42
CA GLY A 285 11.98 23.70 -20.81
C GLY A 285 10.60 23.11 -21.16
N VAL A 286 10.58 21.89 -21.70
CA VAL A 286 9.37 21.21 -22.18
C VAL A 286 8.48 20.78 -21.01
N LEU A 287 9.03 20.50 -19.82
CA LEU A 287 8.25 20.11 -18.64
C LEU A 287 7.65 21.32 -17.91
N SER A 288 6.78 22.04 -18.63
CA SER A 288 5.88 23.06 -18.12
C SER A 288 4.43 22.66 -18.36
N PHE A 289 3.57 22.99 -17.39
CA PHE A 289 2.18 22.56 -17.32
C PHE A 289 1.31 23.75 -16.94
N SER A 290 0.34 24.09 -17.79
CA SER A 290 -0.56 25.23 -17.59
C SER A 290 -1.56 25.03 -16.46
N SER A 291 -1.94 23.78 -16.19
CA SER A 291 -2.91 23.42 -15.14
C SER A 291 -2.65 21.99 -14.67
N ILE A 292 -2.44 21.80 -13.36
CA ILE A 292 -2.32 20.47 -12.72
C ILE A 292 -3.11 20.52 -11.41
N GLY A 293 -4.04 19.59 -11.24
CA GLY A 293 -4.83 19.47 -10.00
C GLY A 293 -5.54 20.78 -9.66
N LYS A 294 -5.35 21.27 -8.42
CA LYS A 294 -5.92 22.53 -7.91
C LYS A 294 -4.98 23.73 -8.05
N ALA A 295 -3.85 23.59 -8.75
CA ALA A 295 -2.88 24.68 -8.86
C ALA A 295 -3.48 25.87 -9.63
N SER A 296 -3.41 27.06 -9.04
CA SER A 296 -3.87 28.32 -9.64
C SER A 296 -2.86 28.92 -10.63
N GLU A 297 -1.61 28.46 -10.57
CA GLU A 297 -0.49 28.96 -11.38
C GLU A 297 0.15 27.82 -12.20
N PRO A 298 0.75 28.13 -13.36
CA PRO A 298 1.47 27.13 -14.15
C PRO A 298 2.62 26.49 -13.37
N ILE A 299 2.69 25.17 -13.38
CA ILE A 299 3.77 24.41 -12.76
C ILE A 299 4.86 24.16 -13.79
N TYR A 300 6.11 24.35 -13.40
CA TYR A 300 7.26 24.04 -14.22
C TYR A 300 8.37 23.40 -13.39
N VAL A 301 9.13 22.54 -14.06
CA VAL A 301 10.33 21.95 -13.51
C VAL A 301 11.45 22.98 -13.52
N LYS A 302 12.06 23.24 -12.36
CA LYS A 302 13.26 24.09 -12.22
C LYS A 302 14.55 23.28 -12.37
N GLN A 303 14.60 22.11 -11.73
CA GLN A 303 15.78 21.24 -11.72
C GLN A 303 15.37 19.78 -11.62
N MET A 304 16.21 18.91 -12.17
CA MET A 304 16.12 17.47 -12.06
C MET A 304 17.47 16.88 -11.64
N LYS A 305 17.44 15.95 -10.68
CA LYS A 305 18.57 15.13 -10.25
C LYS A 305 18.23 13.66 -10.42
N GLU A 306 19.15 12.88 -10.97
CA GLU A 306 19.07 11.42 -10.94
C GLU A 306 19.70 10.93 -9.64
N CYS A 307 18.94 10.17 -8.86
CA CYS A 307 19.32 9.70 -7.54
C CYS A 307 19.61 8.20 -7.60
N ILE A 308 20.63 7.77 -6.87
CA ILE A 308 20.95 6.35 -6.73
C ILE A 308 20.62 5.80 -5.34
N ASP A 309 19.88 6.54 -4.53
CA ASP A 309 19.35 6.07 -3.24
C ASP A 309 18.02 6.77 -2.96
N PHE A 310 17.18 6.15 -2.14
CA PHE A 310 15.83 6.63 -1.83
C PHE A 310 15.79 8.01 -1.15
N ALA A 311 16.81 8.35 -0.37
CA ALA A 311 16.92 9.68 0.25
C ALA A 311 17.49 10.74 -0.71
N CYS A 312 17.91 10.32 -1.92
CA CYS A 312 18.62 11.14 -2.89
C CYS A 312 19.83 11.86 -2.31
N LEU A 313 20.60 11.19 -1.44
CA LEU A 313 21.84 11.72 -0.88
C LEU A 313 22.99 11.61 -1.90
N LYS A 314 22.90 10.66 -2.83
CA LYS A 314 23.84 10.42 -3.92
C LYS A 314 23.13 10.64 -5.25
N THR A 315 23.76 11.43 -6.10
CA THR A 315 23.26 11.76 -7.43
C THR A 315 24.28 11.43 -8.50
N THR A 316 23.81 11.05 -9.68
CA THR A 316 24.66 10.74 -10.84
C THR A 316 24.63 11.85 -11.88
N ASN A 317 23.46 12.45 -12.08
CA ASN A 317 23.24 13.52 -13.06
C ASN A 317 22.40 14.64 -12.45
N ASN A 318 22.63 15.87 -12.91
CA ASN A 318 21.88 17.05 -12.52
C ASN A 318 21.68 17.97 -13.73
N VAL A 319 20.44 18.37 -13.98
CA VAL A 319 20.10 19.29 -15.06
C VAL A 319 19.14 20.37 -14.55
N THR A 320 19.34 21.60 -15.00
CA THR A 320 18.50 22.75 -14.65
C THR A 320 17.73 23.18 -15.90
N ALA A 321 16.47 23.55 -15.71
CA ALA A 321 15.67 24.12 -16.79
C ALA A 321 16.16 25.54 -17.14
N PRO A 322 15.88 26.04 -18.34
CA PRO A 322 16.15 27.43 -18.70
C PRO A 322 15.44 28.39 -17.75
N GLU A 323 16.11 29.48 -17.38
CA GLU A 323 15.51 30.51 -16.55
C GLU A 323 14.33 31.12 -17.30
N LYS A 324 13.13 31.03 -16.73
CA LYS A 324 11.96 31.70 -17.31
C LYS A 324 12.18 33.20 -17.17
N VAL A 325 12.30 33.89 -18.30
CA VAL A 325 12.13 35.35 -18.34
C VAL A 325 10.69 35.64 -17.93
N VAL A 326 10.48 35.95 -16.66
CA VAL A 326 9.22 36.52 -16.19
C VAL A 326 9.17 37.92 -16.79
N THR A 327 8.54 38.08 -17.95
CA THR A 327 8.09 39.39 -18.38
C THR A 327 7.04 39.84 -17.36
N LYS A 328 7.48 40.61 -16.36
CA LYS A 328 6.58 41.43 -15.55
C LYS A 328 5.88 42.34 -16.56
N ASN A 329 4.65 41.99 -16.94
CA ASN A 329 3.78 42.97 -17.56
C ASN A 329 3.57 44.04 -16.49
N SER A 330 4.28 45.15 -16.65
CA SER A 330 4.05 46.39 -15.95
C SER A 330 2.68 46.90 -16.37
N ALA A 331 1.65 46.39 -15.71
CA ALA A 331 0.31 46.96 -15.71
C ALA A 331 0.07 47.51 -14.30
N SER A 332 0.40 48.80 -14.16
CA SER A 332 -0.31 49.79 -13.34
C SER A 332 -0.53 49.46 -11.86
N GLU A 333 0.29 50.07 -11.01
CA GLU A 333 -0.15 50.51 -9.68
C GLU A 333 -1.48 51.25 -9.81
N GLN A 334 -2.52 50.75 -9.14
CA GLN A 334 -3.56 51.64 -8.64
C GLN A 334 -4.11 51.11 -7.31
N MET A 335 -4.03 52.01 -6.33
CA MET A 335 -4.45 51.91 -4.95
C MET A 335 -5.81 51.24 -4.73
N GLY A 336 -5.84 50.36 -3.73
CA GLY A 336 -7.06 49.88 -3.09
C GLY A 336 -6.77 49.47 -1.64
N HIS A 337 -6.57 50.44 -0.75
CA HIS A 337 -6.68 50.22 0.69
C HIS A 337 -8.13 49.87 1.03
N CYS A 338 -8.42 48.66 1.52
CA CYS A 338 -9.39 48.44 2.60
C CYS A 338 -9.44 46.99 3.12
N LEU A 339 -9.34 46.90 4.45
CA LEU A 339 -9.82 45.85 5.37
C LEU A 339 -9.16 44.46 5.35
N GLN A 340 -8.13 44.34 6.20
CA GLN A 340 -8.14 43.33 7.26
C GLN A 340 -9.49 43.37 7.99
N ILE A 341 -10.22 42.24 8.03
CA ILE A 341 -11.07 41.75 9.13
C ILE A 341 -11.76 40.43 8.68
N THR A 342 -11.52 39.38 9.49
CA THR A 342 -12.31 38.13 9.70
C THR A 342 -12.36 37.06 8.60
N TYR A 343 -11.42 36.11 8.65
CA TYR A 343 -11.60 34.74 8.13
C TYR A 343 -11.86 33.69 9.24
N SER A 344 -12.03 34.12 10.50
CA SER A 344 -12.30 33.21 11.63
C SER A 344 -13.79 32.96 11.91
N ILE A 345 -14.72 33.55 11.15
CA ILE A 345 -16.17 33.42 11.38
C ILE A 345 -16.85 32.54 10.31
N LEU A 346 -16.24 32.34 9.14
CA LEU A 346 -16.77 31.47 8.09
C LEU A 346 -16.49 29.97 8.33
N LEU A 347 -15.56 29.64 9.23
CA LEU A 347 -15.20 28.27 9.60
C LEU A 347 -16.12 27.65 10.67
N ILE A 348 -16.97 28.43 11.34
CA ILE A 348 -17.88 27.92 12.38
C ILE A 348 -19.24 27.48 11.79
N LEU A 349 -19.59 27.90 10.58
CA LEU A 349 -20.89 27.55 9.96
C LEU A 349 -20.86 26.30 9.06
N ILE A 350 -19.69 25.69 8.83
CA ILE A 350 -19.58 24.46 8.03
C ILE A 350 -19.57 23.20 8.93
N ILE A 351 -19.36 23.33 10.24
CA ILE A 351 -19.28 22.19 11.18
C ILE A 351 -20.67 21.75 11.72
N LEU A 352 -21.77 22.39 11.30
CA LEU A 352 -23.14 21.99 11.70
C LEU A 352 -24.03 21.51 10.54
N ALA A 353 -23.45 21.17 9.39
CA ALA A 353 -24.17 20.52 8.30
C ALA A 353 -23.25 19.54 7.55
N LEU A 354 -22.86 18.46 8.22
CA LEU A 354 -22.68 17.10 7.70
C LEU A 354 -22.38 16.13 8.84
#